data_AF-A0A8I3WUS6-F1
#
_entry.id   AF-A0A8I3WUS6-F1
#
_cell.length_a   1.000
_cell.length_b   1.000
_cell.length_c   1.000
_cell.angle_alpha   90.00
_cell.angle_beta   90.00
_cell.angle_gamma   90.00
#
_symmetry.space_group_name_H-M   'P 1'
#
loop_
_entity.id
_entity.type
_entity.pdbx_description
1 polymer ?
#
loop_
_entity_poly.entity_id
_entity_poly.type
_entity_poly.pdbx_seq_one_letter_code
_entity_poly.pdbx_strand_id
1 'polypeptide(L)'
;MKTQTAEDEFLPPLWLPELFDSGKQLLDEVKGAAEPTGSGIIQEKVSKGFDLHEKAAKMLSQLDLFSRNEDLEEITSTDLKYLMVPAFQGTLTMKQVNPSKRLDHLQQARKHFINYLTQCHYYHVAEFELPKTKNNSGENHTAITSMAYSSPVAMASQRQAKIERYKKKELEHRLSTMKSEVESGQADDERVHEYYLLHLRRWIDISLEEIESIDQEIEILGEKDSSREASTSNSSRQERPPVKPFILTRHMAQAKEFGTGYPSLASVTASDWYDQHWKHGALPNQGIAKATPEEFGKATQQRKDQEKEKEDDKQTLQGGREWDDWKDAHPRGYGNRQNMG
;
A
#
# COMPACT_ATOMS: atom_id res chain seq x y z
N MET A 1 -54.38 11.94 -32.83
CA MET A 1 -53.78 10.65 -32.41
C MET A 1 -52.59 10.37 -33.30
N LYS A 2 -51.37 10.57 -32.79
CA LYS A 2 -50.13 10.12 -33.41
C LYS A 2 -49.52 9.13 -32.44
N THR A 3 -49.55 7.86 -32.81
CA THR A 3 -48.86 6.76 -32.13
C THR A 3 -47.39 6.83 -32.53
N GLN A 4 -46.52 7.03 -31.54
CA GLN A 4 -45.09 6.82 -31.64
C GLN A 4 -44.83 5.32 -31.73
N THR A 5 -44.24 4.90 -32.84
CA THR A 5 -43.63 3.59 -33.03
C THR A 5 -42.36 3.52 -32.18
N ALA A 6 -42.33 2.55 -31.26
CA ALA A 6 -41.12 2.11 -30.59
C ALA A 6 -40.28 1.33 -31.59
N GLU A 7 -39.18 1.94 -32.04
CA GLU A 7 -38.07 1.24 -32.67
C GLU A 7 -37.21 0.66 -31.55
N ASP A 8 -37.60 -0.52 -31.07
CA ASP A 8 -36.72 -1.39 -30.30
C ASP A 8 -35.87 -2.13 -31.33
N GLU A 9 -34.67 -1.61 -31.61
CA GLU A 9 -33.69 -2.21 -32.52
C GLU A 9 -33.40 -3.65 -32.06
N PHE A 10 -33.95 -4.59 -32.81
CA PHE A 10 -33.76 -6.03 -32.66
C PHE A 10 -32.32 -6.41 -33.03
N LEU A 11 -31.35 -6.06 -32.17
CA LEU A 11 -30.02 -6.66 -32.23
C LEU A 11 -30.15 -8.14 -31.85
N PRO A 12 -29.61 -9.08 -32.64
CA PRO A 12 -29.66 -10.49 -32.29
C PRO A 12 -29.01 -10.71 -30.90
N PRO A 13 -29.52 -11.67 -30.09
CA PRO A 13 -28.93 -11.95 -28.79
C PRO A 13 -27.46 -12.34 -29.00
N LEU A 14 -26.55 -11.60 -28.36
CA LEU A 14 -25.11 -11.88 -28.40
C LEU A 14 -24.82 -13.27 -27.85
N TRP A 15 -23.92 -13.99 -28.50
CA TRP A 15 -23.57 -15.36 -28.09
C TRP A 15 -22.56 -15.35 -26.93
N LEU A 16 -22.47 -16.44 -26.17
CA LEU A 16 -21.58 -16.54 -25.01
C LEU A 16 -20.12 -16.16 -25.31
N PRO A 17 -19.49 -16.62 -26.42
CA PRO A 17 -18.14 -16.19 -26.77
C PRO A 17 -18.04 -14.68 -26.97
N GLU A 18 -19.00 -14.09 -27.69
CA GLU A 18 -19.02 -12.65 -27.99
C GLU A 18 -19.20 -11.81 -26.73
N LEU A 19 -20.08 -12.23 -25.81
CA LEU A 19 -20.28 -11.58 -24.51
C LEU A 19 -18.99 -11.58 -23.70
N PHE A 20 -18.32 -12.74 -23.64
CA PHE A 20 -17.07 -12.90 -22.92
C PHE A 20 -15.95 -12.07 -23.53
N ASP A 21 -15.72 -12.18 -24.83
CA ASP A 21 -14.61 -11.52 -25.51
C ASP A 21 -14.80 -9.99 -25.51
N SER A 22 -16.04 -9.51 -25.72
CA SER A 22 -16.37 -8.08 -25.64
C SER A 22 -16.21 -7.53 -24.21
N GLY A 23 -16.66 -8.28 -23.20
CA GLY A 23 -16.50 -7.89 -21.80
C GLY A 23 -15.02 -7.85 -21.38
N LYS A 24 -14.24 -8.84 -21.80
CA LYS A 24 -12.79 -8.91 -21.58
C LYS A 24 -12.07 -7.74 -22.26
N GLN A 25 -12.45 -7.40 -23.49
CA GLN A 25 -11.87 -6.24 -24.18
C GLN A 25 -12.13 -4.94 -23.41
N LEU A 26 -13.36 -4.71 -22.94
CA LEU A 26 -13.67 -3.53 -22.12
C LEU A 26 -12.87 -3.50 -20.81
N LEU A 27 -12.69 -4.66 -20.17
CA LEU A 27 -11.85 -4.78 -18.98
C LEU A 27 -10.38 -4.42 -19.28
N ASP A 28 -9.83 -4.93 -20.38
CA ASP A 28 -8.45 -4.65 -20.80
C ASP A 28 -8.28 -3.15 -21.13
N GLU A 29 -9.26 -2.53 -21.79
CA GLU A 29 -9.30 -1.09 -22.05
C GLU A 29 -9.37 -0.27 -20.76
N VAL A 30 -10.21 -0.65 -19.80
CA VAL A 30 -10.31 0.03 -18.50
C VAL A 30 -9.01 -0.09 -17.69
N LYS A 31 -8.33 -1.25 -17.76
CA LYS A 31 -7.04 -1.47 -17.09
C LYS A 31 -5.90 -0.69 -17.75
N GLY A 32 -5.93 -0.54 -19.08
CA GLY A 32 -4.92 0.18 -19.87
C GLY A 32 -5.19 1.66 -20.07
N ALA A 33 -6.33 2.18 -19.60
CA ALA A 33 -6.70 3.58 -19.80
C ALA A 33 -5.77 4.52 -19.03
N ALA A 34 -5.30 5.57 -19.71
CA ALA A 34 -4.52 6.66 -19.10
C ALA A 34 -5.42 7.72 -18.43
N GLU A 35 -6.71 7.71 -18.72
CA GLU A 35 -7.68 8.66 -18.16
C GLU A 35 -8.02 8.35 -16.71
N PRO A 36 -8.50 9.33 -15.91
CA PRO A 36 -8.92 9.10 -14.53
C PRO A 36 -10.06 8.08 -14.46
N THR A 37 -9.98 7.08 -13.57
CA THR A 37 -10.99 6.01 -13.45
C THR A 37 -12.41 6.54 -13.21
N GLY A 38 -12.57 7.72 -12.60
CA GLY A 38 -13.86 8.37 -12.40
C GLY A 38 -14.41 9.12 -13.62
N SER A 39 -13.75 9.10 -14.78
CA SER A 39 -14.27 9.72 -16.01
C SER A 39 -15.56 9.02 -16.45
N GLY A 40 -16.50 9.78 -17.03
CA GLY A 40 -17.76 9.22 -17.52
C GLY A 40 -17.54 8.12 -18.57
N ILE A 41 -16.53 8.29 -19.44
CA ILE A 41 -16.16 7.32 -20.48
C ILE A 41 -15.69 6.00 -19.85
N ILE A 42 -14.81 6.05 -18.84
CA ILE A 42 -14.34 4.83 -18.17
C ILE A 42 -15.48 4.18 -17.40
N GLN A 43 -16.29 4.95 -16.67
CA GLN A 43 -17.41 4.40 -15.90
C GLN A 43 -18.48 3.77 -16.80
N GLU A 44 -18.73 4.32 -17.99
CA GLU A 44 -19.61 3.72 -19.00
C GLU A 44 -19.04 2.37 -19.49
N LYS A 45 -17.73 2.30 -19.79
CA LYS A 45 -17.06 1.04 -20.15
C LYS A 45 -17.12 0.01 -19.03
N VAL A 46 -16.93 0.43 -17.78
CA VAL A 46 -17.03 -0.43 -16.60
C VAL A 46 -18.45 -1.00 -16.47
N SER A 47 -19.47 -0.15 -16.57
CA SER A 47 -20.88 -0.59 -16.50
C SER A 47 -21.21 -1.57 -17.62
N LYS A 48 -20.85 -1.22 -18.87
CA LYS A 48 -21.10 -2.07 -20.04
C LYS A 48 -20.37 -3.42 -19.94
N GLY A 49 -19.11 -3.42 -19.50
CA GLY A 49 -18.33 -4.64 -19.29
C GLY A 49 -18.95 -5.52 -18.21
N PHE A 50 -19.44 -4.91 -17.12
CA PHE A 50 -20.11 -5.63 -16.04
C PHE A 50 -21.39 -6.31 -16.54
N ASP A 51 -22.24 -5.58 -17.28
CA ASP A 51 -23.49 -6.10 -17.84
C ASP A 51 -23.25 -7.27 -18.81
N LEU A 52 -22.19 -7.20 -19.63
CA LEU A 52 -21.81 -8.28 -20.53
C LEU A 52 -21.40 -9.54 -19.76
N HIS A 53 -20.57 -9.40 -18.72
CA HIS A 53 -20.18 -10.54 -17.88
C HIS A 53 -21.32 -11.05 -17.00
N GLU A 54 -22.27 -10.21 -16.60
CA GLU A 54 -23.48 -10.65 -15.92
C GLU A 54 -24.35 -11.52 -16.85
N LYS A 55 -24.54 -11.10 -18.11
CA LYS A 55 -25.23 -11.91 -19.12
C LYS A 55 -24.50 -13.21 -19.41
N ALA A 56 -23.16 -13.16 -19.55
CA ALA A 56 -22.34 -14.36 -19.73
C ALA A 56 -22.49 -15.33 -18.55
N ALA A 57 -22.43 -14.85 -17.30
CA ALA A 57 -22.60 -15.67 -16.11
C ALA A 57 -23.99 -16.34 -16.06
N LYS A 58 -25.06 -15.62 -16.45
CA LYS A 58 -26.41 -16.19 -16.55
C LYS A 58 -26.48 -17.30 -17.60
N MET A 59 -25.87 -17.11 -18.77
CA MET A 59 -25.81 -18.14 -19.81
C MET A 59 -24.99 -19.36 -19.36
N LEU A 60 -23.84 -19.15 -18.71
CA LEU A 60 -23.02 -20.25 -18.17
C LEU A 60 -23.79 -21.08 -17.15
N SER A 61 -24.58 -20.44 -16.29
CA SER A 61 -25.44 -21.13 -15.33
C SER A 61 -26.58 -21.91 -15.99
N GLN A 62 -27.03 -21.51 -17.18
CA GLN A 62 -28.07 -22.23 -17.93
C GLN A 62 -27.51 -23.41 -18.72
N LEU A 63 -26.27 -23.26 -19.23
CA LEU A 63 -25.55 -24.32 -19.94
C LEU A 63 -24.99 -25.38 -18.98
N ASP A 64 -24.79 -25.03 -17.71
CA ASP A 64 -24.22 -25.89 -16.67
C ASP A 64 -22.87 -26.50 -17.11
N LEU A 65 -22.03 -25.69 -17.79
CA LEU A 65 -20.73 -26.11 -18.36
C LEU A 65 -19.70 -26.58 -17.32
N PHE A 66 -19.98 -26.36 -16.03
CA PHE A 66 -19.01 -26.55 -14.96
C PHE A 66 -19.67 -27.32 -13.82
N SER A 67 -19.46 -28.64 -13.80
CA SER A 67 -19.92 -29.48 -12.70
C SER A 67 -18.88 -29.58 -11.60
N ARG A 68 -19.34 -29.60 -10.34
CA ARG A 68 -18.43 -29.76 -9.17
C ARG A 68 -17.72 -31.12 -9.11
N ASN A 69 -18.17 -32.08 -9.90
CA ASN A 69 -17.65 -33.45 -9.91
C ASN A 69 -16.78 -33.74 -11.15
N GLU A 70 -16.56 -32.75 -12.02
CA GLU A 70 -15.70 -32.88 -13.20
C GLU A 70 -14.25 -32.55 -12.84
N ASP A 71 -13.33 -33.26 -13.49
CA ASP A 71 -11.91 -32.92 -13.42
C ASP A 71 -11.58 -31.79 -14.39
N LEU A 72 -10.55 -30.99 -14.08
CA LEU A 72 -10.14 -29.86 -14.92
C LEU A 72 -9.76 -30.28 -16.35
N GLU A 73 -9.27 -31.51 -16.52
CA GLU A 73 -8.90 -32.10 -17.81
C GLU A 73 -10.11 -32.47 -18.68
N GLU A 74 -11.30 -32.59 -18.09
CA GLU A 74 -12.54 -32.91 -18.81
C GLU A 74 -13.19 -31.68 -19.45
N ILE A 75 -12.75 -30.48 -19.05
CA ILE A 75 -13.24 -29.21 -19.60
C ILE A 75 -12.56 -28.96 -20.95
N THR A 76 -13.35 -28.57 -21.95
CA THR A 76 -12.80 -28.21 -23.26
C THR A 76 -11.85 -27.00 -23.15
N SER A 77 -10.74 -27.04 -23.90
CA SER A 77 -9.72 -26.00 -23.90
C SER A 77 -10.31 -24.60 -24.20
N THR A 78 -11.36 -24.52 -25.01
CA THR A 78 -12.07 -23.28 -25.33
C THR A 78 -12.99 -22.78 -24.21
N ASP A 79 -13.52 -23.67 -23.38
CA ASP A 79 -14.45 -23.33 -22.31
C ASP A 79 -13.76 -22.92 -21.01
N LEU A 80 -12.49 -23.32 -20.81
CA LEU A 80 -11.67 -22.91 -19.66
C LEU A 80 -11.67 -21.40 -19.42
N LYS A 81 -11.74 -20.61 -20.50
CA LYS A 81 -11.76 -19.15 -20.40
C LYS A 81 -12.93 -18.62 -19.57
N TYR A 82 -14.07 -19.32 -19.59
CA TYR A 82 -15.28 -18.89 -18.90
C TYR A 82 -15.20 -19.02 -17.38
N LEU A 83 -14.29 -19.85 -16.84
CA LEU A 83 -14.02 -19.91 -15.40
C LEU A 83 -13.55 -18.56 -14.85
N MET A 84 -12.96 -17.68 -15.68
CA MET A 84 -12.51 -16.35 -15.27
C MET A 84 -13.64 -15.32 -15.12
N VAL A 85 -14.87 -15.61 -15.56
CA VAL A 85 -15.98 -14.64 -15.56
C VAL A 85 -16.21 -14.00 -14.17
N PRO A 86 -16.25 -14.74 -13.06
CA PRO A 86 -16.44 -14.12 -11.75
C PRO A 86 -15.25 -13.23 -11.34
N ALA A 87 -14.00 -13.57 -11.71
CA ALA A 87 -12.84 -12.71 -11.45
C ALA A 87 -12.93 -11.38 -12.23
N PHE A 88 -13.42 -11.42 -13.47
CA PHE A 88 -13.67 -10.22 -14.27
C PHE A 88 -14.77 -9.36 -13.66
N GLN A 89 -15.87 -9.96 -13.22
CA GLN A 89 -16.94 -9.25 -12.50
C GLN A 89 -16.40 -8.54 -11.26
N GLY A 90 -15.66 -9.25 -10.40
CA GLY A 90 -15.06 -8.66 -9.20
C GLY A 90 -14.14 -7.49 -9.51
N THR A 91 -13.32 -7.62 -10.55
CA THR A 91 -12.43 -6.53 -10.99
C THR A 91 -13.20 -5.33 -11.50
N LEU A 92 -14.24 -5.52 -12.31
CA LEU A 92 -15.06 -4.41 -12.83
C LEU A 92 -15.83 -3.72 -11.71
N THR A 93 -16.36 -4.47 -10.75
CA THR A 93 -16.99 -3.92 -9.55
C THR A 93 -16.01 -3.04 -8.76
N MET A 94 -14.74 -3.45 -8.63
CA MET A 94 -13.71 -2.63 -7.98
C MET A 94 -13.41 -1.32 -8.70
N LYS A 95 -13.63 -1.26 -10.02
CA LYS A 95 -13.44 -0.04 -10.84
C LYS A 95 -14.63 0.91 -10.84
N GLN A 96 -15.76 0.54 -10.23
CA GLN A 96 -16.92 1.43 -10.10
C GLN A 96 -16.65 2.55 -9.09
N VAL A 97 -16.86 3.80 -9.51
CA VAL A 97 -16.64 4.99 -8.68
C VAL A 97 -17.98 5.53 -8.20
N ASN A 98 -18.41 5.09 -7.02
CA ASN A 98 -19.54 5.68 -6.30
C ASN A 98 -19.28 5.66 -4.79
N PRO A 99 -18.85 6.78 -4.18
CA PRO A 99 -18.50 6.81 -2.76
C PRO A 99 -19.65 6.39 -1.83
N SER A 100 -20.90 6.69 -2.18
CA SER A 100 -22.07 6.34 -1.37
C SER A 100 -22.36 4.85 -1.33
N LYS A 101 -21.94 4.12 -2.37
CA LYS A 101 -22.14 2.67 -2.52
C LYS A 101 -20.84 1.88 -2.40
N ARG A 102 -19.74 2.52 -1.98
CA ARG A 102 -18.42 1.88 -1.97
C ARG A 102 -18.40 0.58 -1.16
N LEU A 103 -19.04 0.58 0.02
CA LEU A 103 -19.12 -0.62 0.84
C LEU A 103 -19.87 -1.77 0.14
N ASP A 104 -20.97 -1.47 -0.55
CA ASP A 104 -21.73 -2.44 -1.35
C ASP A 104 -20.87 -2.99 -2.51
N HIS A 105 -20.16 -2.12 -3.23
CA HIS A 105 -19.24 -2.54 -4.29
C HIS A 105 -18.13 -3.46 -3.75
N LEU A 106 -17.56 -3.16 -2.58
CA LEU A 106 -16.54 -4.00 -1.94
C LEU A 106 -17.09 -5.38 -1.57
N GLN A 107 -18.28 -5.44 -0.97
CA GLN A 107 -18.93 -6.70 -0.61
C GLN A 107 -19.29 -7.55 -1.84
N GLN A 108 -19.78 -6.92 -2.91
CA GLN A 108 -20.06 -7.57 -4.18
C GLN A 108 -18.77 -8.09 -4.85
N ALA A 109 -17.73 -7.26 -4.94
CA ALA A 109 -16.44 -7.65 -5.50
C ALA A 109 -15.84 -8.84 -4.73
N ARG A 110 -15.88 -8.80 -3.40
CA ARG A 110 -15.44 -9.91 -2.53
C ARG A 110 -16.21 -11.19 -2.85
N LYS A 111 -17.53 -11.12 -3.00
CA LYS A 111 -18.37 -12.28 -3.37
C LYS A 111 -17.96 -12.85 -4.72
N HIS A 112 -17.72 -12.01 -5.72
CA HIS A 112 -17.28 -12.44 -7.05
C HIS A 112 -15.91 -13.13 -7.01
N PHE A 113 -14.93 -12.58 -6.30
CA PHE A 113 -13.61 -13.20 -6.14
C PHE A 113 -13.66 -14.51 -5.35
N ILE A 114 -14.46 -14.58 -4.28
CA ILE A 114 -14.67 -15.84 -3.54
C ILE A 114 -15.31 -16.90 -4.43
N ASN A 115 -16.29 -16.54 -5.27
CA ASN A 115 -16.90 -17.47 -6.20
C ASN A 115 -15.87 -18.03 -7.18
N TYR A 116 -15.04 -17.16 -7.77
CA TYR A 116 -13.93 -17.55 -8.64
C TYR A 116 -12.96 -18.52 -7.95
N LEU A 117 -12.43 -18.15 -6.78
CA LEU A 117 -11.50 -18.98 -6.03
C LEU A 117 -12.11 -20.32 -5.63
N THR A 118 -13.38 -20.33 -5.24
CA THR A 118 -14.10 -21.55 -4.89
C THR A 118 -14.17 -22.51 -6.09
N GLN A 119 -14.48 -21.99 -7.28
CA GLN A 119 -14.47 -22.78 -8.52
C GLN A 119 -13.07 -23.32 -8.83
N CYS A 120 -12.04 -22.46 -8.80
CA CYS A 120 -10.66 -22.89 -9.05
C CYS A 120 -10.15 -23.92 -8.04
N HIS A 121 -10.62 -23.85 -6.79
CA HIS A 121 -10.29 -24.83 -5.75
C HIS A 121 -10.95 -26.18 -6.03
N TYR A 122 -12.22 -26.21 -6.47
CA TYR A 122 -12.88 -27.47 -6.83
C TYR A 122 -12.19 -28.19 -8.00
N TYR A 123 -11.75 -27.43 -9.00
CA TYR A 123 -11.00 -27.97 -10.14
C TYR A 123 -9.49 -28.12 -9.88
N HIS A 124 -9.00 -27.89 -8.66
CA HIS A 124 -7.59 -28.02 -8.31
C HIS A 124 -6.62 -27.28 -9.25
N VAL A 125 -7.00 -26.10 -9.73
CA VAL A 125 -6.21 -25.32 -10.71
C VAL A 125 -4.82 -24.94 -10.18
N ALA A 126 -4.73 -24.68 -8.88
CA ALA A 126 -3.52 -24.42 -8.13
C ALA A 126 -3.70 -24.76 -6.65
N GLU A 127 -2.60 -24.95 -5.92
CA GLU A 127 -2.59 -25.10 -4.48
C GLU A 127 -2.64 -23.72 -3.80
N PHE A 128 -3.74 -23.41 -3.12
CA PHE A 128 -3.90 -22.19 -2.33
C PHE A 128 -4.98 -22.39 -1.25
N GLU A 129 -4.98 -21.51 -0.24
CA GLU A 129 -5.99 -21.52 0.81
C GLU A 129 -7.16 -20.60 0.45
N LEU A 130 -8.39 -21.11 0.59
CA LEU A 130 -9.59 -20.28 0.39
C LEU A 130 -9.71 -19.23 1.50
N PRO A 131 -9.84 -17.93 1.16
CA PRO A 131 -10.05 -16.89 2.16
C PRO A 131 -11.34 -17.15 2.96
N LYS A 132 -11.25 -17.04 4.28
CA LYS A 132 -12.38 -17.32 5.17
C LYS A 132 -13.54 -16.38 4.88
N THR A 133 -14.76 -16.92 4.77
CA THR A 133 -15.98 -16.11 4.79
C THR A 133 -16.26 -15.70 6.23
N LYS A 134 -16.22 -14.40 6.53
CA LYS A 134 -16.58 -13.85 7.85
C LYS A 134 -18.09 -14.00 8.09
N ASN A 135 -18.60 -15.22 8.22
CA ASN A 135 -19.96 -15.51 8.67
C ASN A 135 -19.87 -16.24 10.00
N ASN A 136 -20.13 -15.52 11.10
CA ASN A 136 -20.50 -16.04 12.43
C ASN A 136 -19.74 -17.28 12.94
N SER A 137 -18.41 -17.17 13.05
CA SER A 137 -17.70 -17.87 14.12
C SER A 137 -17.26 -16.82 15.12
N GLY A 138 -18.10 -16.60 16.12
CA GLY A 138 -17.70 -15.88 17.33
C GLY A 138 -16.69 -16.74 18.07
N GLU A 139 -15.42 -16.63 17.70
CA GLU A 139 -14.31 -17.09 18.52
C GLU A 139 -13.05 -16.28 18.17
N ASN A 140 -12.74 -15.41 19.12
CA ASN A 140 -11.42 -14.94 19.48
C ASN A 140 -10.79 -13.83 18.62
N HIS A 141 -10.83 -12.64 19.21
CA HIS A 141 -9.76 -11.65 19.16
C HIS A 141 -8.39 -12.34 19.09
N THR A 142 -7.89 -12.56 17.87
CA THR A 142 -6.49 -12.89 17.69
C THR A 142 -5.78 -11.55 17.67
N ALA A 143 -5.16 -11.28 18.81
CA ALA A 143 -4.42 -10.09 19.15
C ALA A 143 -3.80 -9.38 17.94
N ILE A 144 -4.09 -8.08 17.87
CA ILE A 144 -3.18 -7.07 17.30
C ILE A 144 -1.78 -7.44 17.79
N THR A 145 -0.99 -8.09 16.94
CA THR A 145 0.40 -8.39 17.27
C THR A 145 1.19 -7.12 17.00
N SER A 146 1.29 -6.37 18.09
CA SER A 146 2.36 -5.47 18.46
C SER A 146 3.60 -5.52 17.55
N MET A 147 3.97 -4.32 17.13
CA MET A 147 5.28 -3.95 16.61
C MET A 147 6.45 -4.61 17.37
N ALA A 148 7.53 -4.83 16.62
CA ALA A 148 8.88 -5.26 17.02
C ALA A 148 9.21 -6.77 16.90
N TYR A 149 9.50 -7.22 15.67
CA TYR A 149 10.48 -8.28 15.45
C TYR A 149 11.47 -7.87 14.35
N SER A 150 12.56 -7.24 14.79
CA SER A 150 13.75 -7.06 13.97
C SER A 150 14.53 -8.37 13.90
N SER A 151 15.01 -8.72 12.69
CA SER A 151 16.25 -9.47 12.42
C SER A 151 16.16 -10.69 11.46
N PRO A 152 15.58 -11.89 11.70
CA PRO A 152 15.59 -12.97 10.68
C PRO A 152 14.29 -13.13 9.88
N VAL A 153 13.13 -12.89 10.51
CA VAL A 153 11.80 -13.08 9.89
C VAL A 153 11.58 -12.06 8.78
N ALA A 154 11.93 -10.79 8.99
CA ALA A 154 11.85 -9.76 7.96
C ALA A 154 12.72 -10.08 6.73
N MET A 155 13.91 -10.67 6.93
CA MET A 155 14.79 -11.11 5.83
C MET A 155 14.20 -12.31 5.07
N ALA A 156 13.62 -13.27 5.78
CA ALA A 156 12.92 -14.40 5.16
C ALA A 156 11.69 -13.95 4.36
N SER A 157 10.87 -13.05 4.92
CA SER A 157 9.73 -12.44 4.23
C SER A 157 10.17 -11.64 3.00
N GLN A 158 11.26 -10.86 3.09
CA GLN A 158 11.79 -10.12 1.95
C GLN A 158 12.31 -11.04 0.84
N ARG A 159 13.00 -12.13 1.20
CA ARG A 159 13.42 -13.16 0.23
C ARG A 159 12.20 -13.83 -0.41
N GLN A 160 11.18 -14.17 0.38
CA GLN A 160 9.97 -14.82 -0.09
C GLN A 160 9.17 -13.92 -1.05
N ALA A 161 8.92 -12.68 -0.68
CA ALA A 161 8.28 -11.69 -1.55
C ALA A 161 9.05 -11.47 -2.86
N LYS A 162 10.38 -11.51 -2.81
CA LYS A 162 11.22 -11.46 -4.02
C LYS A 162 11.00 -12.70 -4.90
N ILE A 163 11.00 -13.90 -4.32
CA ILE A 163 10.74 -15.16 -5.04
C ILE A 163 9.36 -15.12 -5.70
N GLU A 164 8.32 -14.74 -4.97
CA GLU A 164 6.94 -14.63 -5.48
C GLU A 164 6.84 -13.61 -6.62
N ARG A 165 7.49 -12.45 -6.48
CA ARG A 165 7.55 -11.46 -7.56
C ARG A 165 8.24 -11.99 -8.82
N TYR A 166 9.31 -12.78 -8.68
CA TYR A 166 9.95 -13.43 -9.82
C TYR A 166 9.02 -14.45 -10.48
N LYS A 167 8.32 -15.28 -9.68
CA LYS A 167 7.34 -16.26 -10.19
C LYS A 167 6.20 -15.56 -10.95
N LYS A 168 5.64 -14.48 -10.40
CA LYS A 168 4.60 -13.66 -11.07
C LYS A 168 5.11 -13.10 -12.41
N LYS A 169 6.33 -12.57 -12.43
CA LYS A 169 6.95 -12.04 -13.66
C LYS A 169 7.21 -13.13 -14.71
N GLU A 170 7.61 -14.33 -14.29
CA GLU A 170 7.80 -15.46 -15.19
C GLU A 170 6.47 -15.91 -15.80
N LEU A 171 5.41 -15.99 -14.99
CA LEU A 171 4.05 -16.30 -15.45
C LEU A 171 3.60 -15.28 -16.50
N GLU A 172 3.72 -13.98 -16.22
CA GLU A 172 3.36 -12.92 -17.16
C GLU A 172 4.17 -12.97 -18.45
N HIS A 173 5.47 -13.28 -18.37
CA HIS A 173 6.30 -13.48 -19.54
C HIS A 173 5.80 -14.65 -20.40
N ARG A 174 5.53 -15.82 -19.79
CA ARG A 174 5.00 -16.99 -20.53
C ARG A 174 3.67 -16.67 -21.22
N LEU A 175 2.75 -16.01 -20.52
CA LEU A 175 1.48 -15.55 -21.11
C LEU A 175 1.70 -14.60 -22.29
N SER A 176 2.69 -13.69 -22.19
CA SER A 176 2.99 -12.75 -23.27
C SER A 176 3.52 -13.43 -24.54
N THR A 177 4.35 -14.46 -24.38
CA THR A 177 4.89 -15.24 -25.51
C THR A 177 3.80 -16.06 -26.20
N MET A 178 2.90 -16.67 -25.43
CA MET A 178 1.83 -17.54 -25.94
C MET A 178 0.67 -16.76 -26.56
N LYS A 179 0.50 -15.49 -26.17
CA LYS A 179 -0.67 -14.68 -26.54
C LYS A 179 -0.89 -14.62 -28.05
N SER A 180 0.14 -14.29 -28.83
CA SER A 180 -0.01 -14.14 -30.28
C SER A 180 -0.32 -15.46 -30.99
N GLU A 181 0.25 -16.57 -30.52
CA GLU A 181 0.06 -17.90 -31.10
C GLU A 181 -1.38 -18.40 -30.87
N VAL A 182 -1.91 -18.19 -29.65
CA VAL A 182 -3.27 -18.60 -29.29
C VAL A 182 -4.34 -17.69 -29.92
N GLU A 183 -4.16 -16.37 -29.86
CA GLU A 183 -5.15 -15.43 -30.42
C GLU A 183 -5.21 -15.48 -31.96
N SER A 184 -4.13 -15.89 -32.63
CA SER A 184 -4.12 -16.09 -34.09
C SER A 184 -4.65 -17.46 -34.54
N GLY A 185 -4.97 -18.36 -33.60
CA GLY A 185 -5.41 -19.73 -33.89
C GLY A 185 -4.33 -20.63 -34.48
N GLN A 186 -3.05 -20.26 -34.32
CA GLN A 186 -1.91 -21.06 -34.77
C GLN A 186 -1.45 -22.09 -33.74
N ALA A 187 -1.82 -21.89 -32.48
CA ALA A 187 -1.55 -22.81 -31.38
C ALA A 187 -2.35 -24.11 -31.53
N ASP A 188 -1.73 -25.24 -31.18
CA ASP A 188 -2.44 -26.51 -30.99
C ASP A 188 -3.27 -26.50 -29.70
N ASP A 189 -4.14 -27.50 -29.53
CA ASP A 189 -5.06 -27.55 -28.40
C ASP A 189 -4.35 -27.61 -27.04
N GLU A 190 -3.23 -28.34 -26.95
CA GLU A 190 -2.42 -28.43 -25.73
C GLU A 190 -1.88 -27.05 -25.32
N ARG A 191 -1.41 -26.26 -26.28
CA ARG A 191 -0.89 -24.91 -26.04
C ARG A 191 -2.01 -23.92 -25.69
N VAL A 192 -3.20 -24.06 -26.29
CA VAL A 192 -4.39 -23.29 -25.92
C VAL A 192 -4.83 -23.62 -24.49
N HIS A 193 -4.82 -24.90 -24.13
CA HIS A 193 -5.14 -25.37 -22.79
C HIS A 193 -4.17 -24.80 -21.75
N GLU A 194 -2.85 -24.94 -21.98
CA GLU A 194 -1.80 -24.37 -21.12
C GLU A 194 -1.97 -22.85 -20.95
N TYR A 195 -2.29 -22.14 -22.03
CA TYR A 195 -2.52 -20.69 -22.00
C TYR A 195 -3.63 -20.29 -21.03
N TYR A 196 -4.78 -20.96 -21.09
CA TYR A 196 -5.90 -20.66 -20.21
C TYR A 196 -5.64 -21.11 -18.77
N LEU A 197 -4.95 -22.23 -18.54
CA LEU A 197 -4.51 -22.63 -17.20
C LEU A 197 -3.59 -21.59 -16.56
N LEU A 198 -2.65 -21.03 -17.31
CA LEU A 198 -1.78 -19.95 -16.83
C LEU A 198 -2.59 -18.69 -16.49
N HIS A 199 -3.60 -18.35 -17.29
CA HIS A 199 -4.50 -17.25 -16.96
C HIS A 199 -5.29 -17.51 -15.68
N LEU A 200 -5.83 -18.71 -15.49
CA LEU A 200 -6.56 -19.05 -14.26
C LEU A 200 -5.65 -18.90 -13.03
N ARG A 201 -4.40 -19.41 -13.11
CA ARG A 201 -3.42 -19.23 -12.03
C ARG A 201 -3.12 -17.76 -11.75
N ARG A 202 -2.90 -16.96 -12.79
CA ARG A 202 -2.71 -15.50 -12.64
C ARG A 202 -3.90 -14.84 -11.95
N TRP A 203 -5.11 -15.24 -12.30
CA TRP A 203 -6.33 -14.69 -11.70
C TRP A 203 -6.57 -15.16 -10.28
N ILE A 204 -6.05 -16.32 -9.87
CA ILE A 204 -6.03 -16.75 -8.46
C ILE A 204 -5.18 -15.77 -7.66
N ASP A 205 -3.95 -15.50 -8.11
CA ASP A 205 -3.05 -14.56 -7.44
C ASP A 205 -3.69 -13.16 -7.32
N ILE A 206 -4.25 -12.64 -8.42
CA ILE A 206 -4.95 -11.34 -8.42
C ILE A 206 -6.13 -11.34 -7.44
N SER A 207 -6.93 -12.40 -7.43
CA SER A 207 -8.12 -12.46 -6.57
C SER A 207 -7.76 -12.52 -5.08
N LEU A 208 -6.67 -13.20 -4.73
CA LEU A 208 -6.17 -13.24 -3.35
C LEU A 208 -5.66 -11.87 -2.91
N GLU A 209 -4.85 -11.20 -3.73
CA GLU A 209 -4.36 -9.84 -3.48
C GLU A 209 -5.52 -8.84 -3.33
N GLU A 210 -6.53 -8.91 -4.21
CA GLU A 210 -7.69 -8.03 -4.18
C GLU A 210 -8.59 -8.30 -2.95
N ILE A 211 -8.77 -9.55 -2.53
CA ILE A 211 -9.55 -9.86 -1.31
C ILE A 211 -8.87 -9.29 -0.07
N GLU A 212 -7.54 -9.39 0.04
CA GLU A 212 -6.79 -8.78 1.15
C GLU A 212 -7.01 -7.26 1.17
N SER A 213 -6.87 -6.61 0.01
CA SER A 213 -7.11 -5.17 -0.11
C SER A 213 -8.56 -4.78 0.21
N ILE A 214 -9.54 -5.57 -0.21
CA ILE A 214 -10.96 -5.34 0.06
C ILE A 214 -11.24 -5.48 1.55
N ASP A 215 -10.72 -6.52 2.20
CA ASP A 215 -10.97 -6.77 3.63
C ASP A 215 -10.40 -5.65 4.50
N GLN A 216 -9.21 -5.11 4.15
CA GLN A 216 -8.63 -3.93 4.79
C GLN A 216 -9.49 -2.67 4.58
N GLU A 217 -9.98 -2.44 3.36
CA GLU A 217 -10.81 -1.26 3.07
C GLU A 217 -12.17 -1.32 3.78
N ILE A 218 -12.81 -2.50 3.84
CA ILE A 218 -14.06 -2.72 4.57
C ILE A 218 -13.86 -2.42 6.06
N GLU A 219 -12.74 -2.85 6.66
CA GLU A 219 -12.42 -2.57 8.06
C GLU A 219 -12.32 -1.06 8.33
N ILE A 220 -11.61 -0.32 7.48
CA ILE A 220 -11.47 1.15 7.58
C ILE A 220 -12.83 1.85 7.46
N LEU A 221 -13.67 1.42 6.51
CA LEU A 221 -15.01 2.00 6.33
C LEU A 221 -15.91 1.70 7.54
N GLY A 222 -15.82 0.51 8.13
CA GLY A 222 -16.55 0.14 9.34
C GLY A 222 -16.16 0.97 10.57
N GLU A 223 -14.85 1.19 10.80
CA GLU A 223 -14.37 2.05 11.89
C GLU A 223 -14.84 3.50 11.76
N LYS A 224 -14.88 4.02 10.53
CA LYS A 224 -15.37 5.38 10.25
C LYS A 224 -16.83 5.56 10.63
N ASP A 225 -17.69 4.60 10.30
CA ASP A 225 -19.13 4.68 10.60
C ASP A 225 -19.40 4.55 12.11
N SER A 226 -18.72 3.63 12.80
CA SER A 226 -18.82 3.49 14.27
C SER A 226 -18.35 4.74 15.03
N SER A 227 -17.27 5.39 14.57
CA SER A 227 -16.76 6.65 15.13
C SER A 227 -17.70 7.83 14.91
N ARG A 228 -18.45 7.81 13.80
CA ARG A 228 -19.47 8.81 13.45
C ARG A 228 -20.71 8.65 14.33
N GLU A 229 -21.19 7.43 14.54
CA GLU A 229 -22.32 7.12 15.41
C GLU A 229 -22.03 7.51 16.87
N ALA A 230 -20.85 7.16 17.39
CA ALA A 230 -20.40 7.56 18.73
C ALA A 230 -20.31 9.09 18.92
N SER A 231 -20.07 9.83 17.83
CA SER A 231 -20.04 11.30 17.84
C SER A 231 -21.44 11.92 17.81
N THR A 232 -22.43 11.23 17.23
CA THR A 232 -23.83 11.71 17.17
C THR A 232 -24.61 11.48 18.47
N SER A 233 -24.26 10.48 19.28
CA SER A 233 -24.89 10.23 20.58
C SER A 233 -24.38 11.14 21.71
N ASN A 234 -23.27 11.86 21.51
CA ASN A 234 -22.69 12.78 22.51
C ASN A 234 -22.96 14.28 22.22
N SER A 235 -23.99 14.60 21.44
CA SER A 235 -24.48 15.98 21.29
C SER A 235 -25.50 16.35 22.38
N SER A 236 -25.20 16.06 23.65
CA SER A 236 -25.60 17.00 24.70
C SER A 236 -24.56 18.12 24.63
N ARG A 237 -24.91 19.20 23.93
CA ARG A 237 -24.11 20.41 23.81
C ARG A 237 -23.80 20.95 25.21
N GLN A 238 -22.73 20.46 25.85
CA GLN A 238 -22.23 21.09 27.06
C GLN A 238 -21.75 22.46 26.62
N GLU A 239 -22.44 23.50 27.08
CA GLU A 239 -21.97 24.87 27.02
C GLU A 239 -20.59 24.89 27.64
N ARG A 240 -19.55 24.93 26.79
CA ARG A 240 -18.19 25.13 27.26
C ARG A 240 -18.19 26.49 27.95
N PRO A 241 -17.77 26.58 29.22
CA PRO A 241 -17.70 27.86 29.90
C PRO A 241 -16.82 28.80 29.05
N PRO A 242 -17.20 30.08 28.91
CA PRO A 242 -16.45 31.02 28.07
C PRO A 242 -14.99 31.04 28.50
N VAL A 243 -14.10 30.69 27.58
CA VAL A 243 -12.67 30.63 27.82
C VAL A 243 -12.21 32.06 28.09
N LYS A 244 -11.78 32.32 29.33
CA LYS A 244 -11.09 33.57 29.65
C LYS A 244 -9.75 33.55 28.89
N PRO A 245 -9.43 34.55 28.06
CA PRO A 245 -8.13 34.60 27.43
C PRO A 245 -7.06 34.69 28.53
N PHE A 246 -6.20 33.69 28.63
CA PHE A 246 -5.03 33.75 29.49
C PHE A 246 -3.86 34.28 28.66
N ILE A 247 -3.22 35.32 29.17
CA ILE A 247 -2.03 35.90 28.57
C ILE A 247 -0.86 34.99 28.92
N LEU A 248 -0.13 34.50 27.91
CA LEU A 248 1.08 33.72 28.10
C LEU A 248 2.15 34.61 28.78
N THR A 249 2.38 34.37 30.07
CA THR A 249 3.27 35.14 30.96
C THR A 249 4.73 35.23 30.49
N ARG A 250 5.11 34.46 29.47
CA ARG A 250 6.44 34.52 28.83
C ARG A 250 6.67 35.85 28.10
N HIS A 251 5.64 36.46 27.51
CA HIS A 251 5.77 37.76 26.84
C HIS A 251 5.80 38.96 27.80
N MET A 252 5.27 38.82 29.03
CA MET A 252 5.31 39.90 30.02
C MET A 252 6.70 40.08 30.63
N ALA A 253 7.43 38.98 30.87
CA ALA A 253 8.82 39.05 31.34
C ALA A 253 9.74 39.66 30.28
N GLN A 254 9.60 39.22 29.02
CA GLN A 254 10.40 39.73 27.90
C GLN A 254 10.04 41.19 27.54
N ALA A 255 8.78 41.60 27.64
CA ALA A 255 8.39 43.01 27.48
C ALA A 255 8.85 43.89 28.66
N LYS A 256 9.02 43.33 29.87
CA LYS A 256 9.57 44.06 31.01
C LYS A 256 11.10 44.21 30.92
N GLU A 257 11.78 43.26 30.30
CA GLU A 257 13.23 43.30 30.10
C GLU A 257 13.66 44.02 28.82
N PHE A 258 12.83 44.04 27.77
CA PHE A 258 13.18 44.59 26.45
C PHE A 258 12.22 45.68 25.92
N GLY A 259 11.13 45.99 26.64
CA GLY A 259 10.02 46.83 26.11
C GLY A 259 9.99 48.28 26.57
N THR A 260 10.92 48.73 27.40
CA THR A 260 11.09 50.17 27.70
C THR A 260 12.48 50.57 27.26
N GLY A 261 12.52 51.46 26.26
CA GLY A 261 13.69 51.95 25.52
C GLY A 261 15.05 51.79 26.20
N TYR A 262 16.01 51.30 25.43
CA TYR A 262 17.44 51.47 25.70
C TYR A 262 17.71 52.77 26.47
N PRO A 263 18.25 52.71 27.70
CA PRO A 263 18.92 53.85 28.29
C PRO A 263 20.20 54.05 27.49
N SER A 264 20.07 54.63 26.29
CA SER A 264 21.19 55.15 25.53
C SER A 264 21.67 56.38 26.29
N LEU A 265 22.55 56.14 27.26
CA LEU A 265 23.62 57.01 27.77
C LEU A 265 24.12 56.39 29.07
N ALA A 266 25.35 55.90 29.08
CA ALA A 266 26.01 55.48 30.32
C ALA A 266 26.16 56.71 31.23
N SER A 267 25.41 56.76 32.33
CA SER A 267 25.45 57.87 33.29
C SER A 267 26.60 57.76 34.29
N VAL A 268 27.52 56.82 34.09
CA VAL A 268 28.61 56.51 35.01
C VAL A 268 29.92 56.53 34.23
N THR A 269 30.80 57.44 34.62
CA THR A 269 32.15 57.52 34.03
C THR A 269 32.97 56.33 34.53
N ALA A 270 33.91 55.82 33.74
CA ALA A 270 34.76 54.69 34.14
C ALA A 270 35.45 54.89 35.51
N SER A 271 35.68 56.14 35.93
CA SER A 271 36.18 56.50 37.26
C SER A 271 35.17 56.25 38.39
N ASP A 272 33.89 56.59 38.21
CA ASP A 272 32.82 56.36 39.20
C ASP A 272 32.57 54.85 39.41
N TRP A 273 32.74 54.06 38.34
CA TRP A 273 32.64 52.60 38.43
C TRP A 273 33.78 52.00 39.26
N TYR A 274 35.01 52.49 39.10
CA TYR A 274 36.15 52.06 39.91
C TYR A 274 35.98 52.42 41.38
N ASP A 275 35.49 53.62 41.70
CA ASP A 275 35.27 54.07 43.08
C ASP A 275 34.14 53.31 43.78
N GLN A 276 33.06 52.96 43.06
CA GLN A 276 32.01 52.09 43.59
C GLN A 276 32.53 50.69 43.90
N HIS A 277 33.29 50.09 42.97
CA HIS A 277 33.79 48.73 43.14
C HIS A 277 34.94 48.64 44.17
N TRP A 278 35.72 49.71 44.36
CA TRP A 278 36.69 49.84 45.44
C TRP A 278 36.02 49.89 46.83
N LYS A 279 34.96 50.71 46.97
CA LYS A 279 34.19 50.81 48.24
C LYS A 279 33.47 49.51 48.62
N HIS A 280 33.08 48.71 47.63
CA HIS A 280 32.46 47.40 47.82
C HIS A 280 33.44 46.22 47.89
N GLY A 281 34.76 46.48 47.88
CA GLY A 281 35.80 45.45 48.07
C GLY A 281 35.85 44.38 46.97
N ALA A 282 35.31 44.67 45.79
CA ALA A 282 35.10 43.70 44.71
C ALA A 282 36.24 43.64 43.68
N LEU A 283 37.35 44.33 43.93
CA LEU A 283 38.54 44.26 43.07
C LEU A 283 39.60 43.33 43.71
N PRO A 284 40.13 42.35 42.96
CA PRO A 284 41.20 41.50 43.46
C PRO A 284 42.44 42.35 43.73
N ASN A 285 42.87 42.44 44.99
CA ASN A 285 44.25 42.80 45.29
C ASN A 285 45.13 41.79 44.57
N GLN A 286 46.09 42.29 43.79
CA GLN A 286 47.04 41.50 43.01
C GLN A 286 47.48 40.22 43.74
N GLY A 287 47.29 39.05 43.10
CA GLY A 287 47.96 37.81 43.48
C GLY A 287 47.07 36.56 43.59
N ILE A 288 46.91 35.87 42.45
CA ILE A 288 46.71 34.40 42.30
C ILE A 288 45.53 33.80 43.10
N ALA A 289 44.38 33.63 42.44
CA ALA A 289 43.34 32.70 42.89
C ALA A 289 43.67 31.27 42.39
N LYS A 290 43.87 30.35 43.33
CA LYS A 290 44.08 28.91 43.10
C LYS A 290 42.79 28.27 42.55
N ALA A 291 42.86 27.68 41.37
CA ALA A 291 41.82 26.80 40.85
C ALA A 291 41.78 25.48 41.65
N THR A 292 40.58 24.99 41.94
CA THR A 292 40.34 23.74 42.68
C THR A 292 40.53 22.50 41.78
N PRO A 293 41.08 21.38 42.29
CA PRO A 293 41.41 20.18 41.50
C PRO A 293 40.24 19.54 40.73
N GLU A 294 39.00 19.75 41.17
CA GLU A 294 37.80 19.13 40.59
C GLU A 294 37.41 19.69 39.21
N GLU A 295 37.76 20.95 38.91
CA GLU A 295 37.47 21.57 37.61
C GLU A 295 38.42 21.05 36.52
N PHE A 296 39.64 20.67 36.88
CA PHE A 296 40.62 20.10 35.94
C PHE A 296 40.22 18.68 35.49
N GLY A 297 39.68 17.85 36.40
CA GLY A 297 39.29 16.48 36.10
C GLY A 297 38.14 16.37 35.10
N LYS A 298 37.14 17.25 35.20
CA LYS A 298 35.99 17.28 34.26
C LYS A 298 36.41 17.72 32.85
N ALA A 299 37.31 18.69 32.74
CA ALA A 299 37.83 19.16 31.45
C ALA A 299 38.69 18.09 30.74
N THR A 300 39.44 17.26 31.49
CA THR A 300 40.24 16.17 30.91
C THR A 300 39.39 15.01 30.41
N GLN A 301 38.31 14.66 31.13
CA GLN A 301 37.41 13.57 30.73
C GLN A 301 36.65 13.92 29.44
N GLN A 302 36.14 15.15 29.34
CA GLN A 302 35.37 15.61 28.20
C GLN A 302 36.20 15.67 26.90
N ARG A 303 37.51 15.94 27.00
CA ARG A 303 38.44 15.87 25.86
C ARG A 303 38.69 14.44 25.37
N LYS A 304 38.82 13.48 26.29
CA LYS A 304 39.05 12.06 25.93
C LYS A 304 37.83 11.45 25.24
N ASP A 305 36.63 11.81 25.67
CA ASP A 305 35.40 11.30 25.06
C ASP A 305 35.21 11.84 23.63
N GLN A 306 35.53 13.14 23.40
CA GLN A 306 35.52 13.72 22.05
C GLN A 306 36.59 13.16 21.11
N GLU A 307 37.76 12.76 21.62
CA GLU A 307 38.80 12.14 20.79
C GLU A 307 38.41 10.73 20.34
N LYS A 308 37.77 9.94 21.22
CA LYS A 308 37.26 8.60 20.87
C LYS A 308 36.16 8.65 19.82
N GLU A 309 35.20 9.57 19.97
CA GLU A 309 34.09 9.71 19.01
C GLU A 309 34.59 10.03 17.60
N LYS A 310 35.63 10.88 17.49
CA LYS A 310 36.27 11.20 16.21
C LYS A 310 37.05 10.02 15.61
N GLU A 311 37.60 9.15 16.45
CA GLU A 311 38.37 7.99 15.99
C GLU A 311 37.43 6.88 15.46
N ASP A 312 36.31 6.65 16.14
CA ASP A 312 35.26 5.72 15.69
C ASP A 312 34.62 6.18 14.36
N ASP A 313 34.34 7.48 14.21
CA ASP A 313 33.84 8.06 12.95
C ASP A 313 34.85 7.87 11.80
N LYS A 314 36.15 8.04 12.10
CA LYS A 314 37.21 7.88 11.10
C LYS A 314 37.39 6.42 10.67
N GLN A 315 37.31 5.46 11.60
CA GLN A 315 37.34 4.03 11.28
C GLN A 315 36.12 3.62 10.44
N THR A 316 34.94 4.13 10.78
CA THR A 316 33.71 3.84 10.03
C THR A 316 33.81 4.37 8.61
N LEU A 317 34.34 5.57 8.42
CA LEU A 317 34.60 6.16 7.10
C LEU A 317 35.69 5.40 6.32
N GLN A 318 36.72 4.87 6.97
CA GLN A 318 37.75 4.05 6.32
C GLN A 318 37.20 2.71 5.85
N GLY A 319 36.45 1.99 6.68
CA GLY A 319 35.83 0.71 6.30
C GLY A 319 34.84 0.86 5.15
N GLY A 320 34.11 1.98 5.08
CA GLY A 320 33.23 2.29 3.94
C GLY A 320 33.99 2.47 2.61
N ARG A 321 35.16 3.12 2.64
CA ARG A 321 36.01 3.30 1.45
C ARG A 321 36.66 2.00 1.00
N GLU A 322 37.19 1.21 1.94
CA GLU A 322 37.78 -0.10 1.65
C GLU A 322 36.76 -1.07 1.05
N TRP A 323 35.52 -1.00 1.52
CA TRP A 323 34.42 -1.78 0.96
C TRP A 323 34.09 -1.38 -0.48
N ASP A 324 34.11 -0.07 -0.79
CA ASP A 324 33.88 0.44 -2.14
C ASP A 324 35.02 0.06 -3.10
N ASP A 325 36.27 0.22 -2.66
CA ASP A 325 37.48 -0.21 -3.41
C ASP A 325 37.44 -1.72 -3.70
N TRP A 326 37.01 -2.54 -2.72
CA TRP A 326 36.85 -3.98 -2.93
C TRP A 326 35.77 -4.30 -3.97
N LYS A 327 34.65 -3.56 -3.95
CA LYS A 327 33.54 -3.75 -4.91
C LYS A 327 33.96 -3.39 -6.33
N ASP A 328 34.77 -2.34 -6.49
CA ASP A 328 35.30 -1.92 -7.78
C ASP A 328 36.34 -2.90 -8.32
N ALA A 329 37.18 -3.48 -7.45
CA ALA A 329 38.12 -4.53 -7.81
C ALA A 329 37.45 -5.90 -8.09
N HIS A 330 36.21 -6.11 -7.65
CA HIS A 330 35.46 -7.36 -7.83
C HIS A 330 34.09 -7.15 -8.53
N PRO A 331 34.08 -6.80 -9.83
CA PRO A 331 32.85 -6.64 -10.60
C PRO A 331 32.00 -7.91 -10.58
N ARG A 332 30.69 -7.74 -10.50
CA ARG A 332 29.74 -8.86 -10.57
C ARG A 332 29.99 -9.69 -11.83
N GLY A 333 30.32 -10.97 -11.65
CA GLY A 333 30.58 -11.91 -12.75
C GLY A 333 32.05 -12.27 -12.97
N TYR A 334 33.00 -11.75 -12.17
CA TYR A 334 34.44 -12.07 -12.29
C TYR A 334 34.75 -13.58 -12.24
N GLY A 335 33.95 -14.38 -11.52
CA GLY A 335 34.11 -15.84 -11.40
C GLY A 335 33.50 -16.70 -12.52
N ASN A 336 32.69 -16.13 -13.43
CA ASN A 336 31.97 -16.91 -14.46
C ASN A 336 32.51 -16.65 -15.88
N ARG A 337 33.84 -16.51 -16.02
CA ARG A 337 34.51 -16.26 -17.31
C ARG A 337 35.18 -17.51 -17.92
N GLN A 338 35.19 -18.64 -17.21
CA GLN A 338 35.83 -19.89 -17.66
C GLN A 338 34.82 -20.92 -18.22
N ASN A 339 33.51 -20.62 -18.22
CA ASN A 339 32.50 -21.46 -18.85
C ASN A 339 32.03 -20.80 -20.15
N MET A 340 32.93 -20.74 -21.13
CA MET A 340 32.57 -20.46 -22.53
C MET A 340 32.40 -21.81 -23.22
N GLY A 341 31.18 -22.34 -23.14
CA GLY A 341 30.69 -23.45 -23.95
C GLY A 341 29.86 -22.92 -25.11
#